data_AF-A0A7C5BHE0-F1
#
_entry.id   AF-A0A7C5BHE0-F1
#
_cell.length_a   1.000
_cell.length_b   1.000
_cell.length_c   1.000
_cell.angle_alpha   90.00
_cell.angle_beta   90.00
_cell.angle_gamma   90.00
#
_symmetry.space_group_name_H-M   'P 1'
#
loop_
_entity.id
_entity.type
_entity.pdbx_description
1 polymer ?
#
loop_
_entity_poly.entity_id
_entity_poly.type
_entity_poly.pdbx_seq_one_letter_code
_entity_poly.pdbx_strand_id
1 'polypeptide(L)'
;MAGDRFNYYLKMILNASMDEYSAISEQLENDTMISVDEAEELEHLIARYMQANNYKLGVRIINSVTGNEELPPKTFVDNFGDTADYLGEEEQYGITWKTYAPKRGFIMSPVKKWYYNERISQILSKALIDVIPGRFISYFDTPPWVLGTVMAPGSRYLALSELVELAIARGSLANWDALIMMGIPADYVKAIKSTNVGFQKDSSN
;
A
#
# COMPACT_ATOMS: atom_id res chain seq x y z
N MET A 1 19.08 -28.33 -21.29
CA MET A 1 19.16 -26.88 -21.03
C MET A 1 17.81 -26.36 -20.57
N ALA A 2 17.11 -27.09 -19.70
CA ALA A 2 15.86 -26.64 -19.09
C ALA A 2 16.20 -25.66 -17.96
N GLY A 3 15.54 -24.51 -17.88
CA GLY A 3 15.79 -23.47 -16.88
C GLY A 3 16.56 -22.23 -17.37
N ASP A 4 17.38 -22.30 -18.42
CA ASP A 4 18.11 -21.11 -18.92
C ASP A 4 17.16 -20.10 -19.61
N ARG A 5 16.18 -20.61 -20.35
CA ARG A 5 15.15 -19.81 -21.04
C ARG A 5 14.15 -19.18 -20.06
N PHE A 6 13.68 -19.95 -19.08
CA PHE A 6 12.83 -19.43 -18.00
C PHE A 6 13.52 -18.28 -17.25
N ASN A 7 14.78 -18.47 -16.84
CA ASN A 7 15.53 -17.43 -16.13
C ASN A 7 15.81 -16.19 -17.00
N TYR A 8 15.94 -16.35 -18.32
CA TYR A 8 16.07 -15.24 -19.26
C TYR A 8 14.79 -14.39 -19.28
N TYR A 9 13.63 -15.01 -19.50
CA TYR A 9 12.35 -14.29 -19.52
C TYR A 9 12.00 -13.71 -18.15
N LEU A 10 12.28 -14.42 -17.06
CA LEU A 10 12.12 -13.90 -15.71
C LEU A 10 12.94 -12.62 -15.51
N LYS A 11 14.20 -12.58 -15.95
CA LYS A 11 15.04 -11.38 -15.88
C LYS A 11 14.51 -10.25 -16.77
N MET A 12 13.97 -10.57 -17.95
CA MET A 12 13.33 -9.56 -18.80
C MET A 12 12.11 -8.98 -18.10
N ILE A 13 11.19 -9.81 -17.61
CA ILE A 13 9.97 -9.37 -16.92
C ILE A 13 10.31 -8.51 -15.69
N LEU A 14 11.33 -8.87 -14.91
CA LEU A 14 11.73 -8.12 -13.72
C LEU A 14 12.37 -6.75 -14.02
N ASN A 15 12.89 -6.53 -15.23
CA ASN A 15 13.55 -5.28 -15.63
C ASN A 15 12.77 -4.49 -16.70
N ALA A 16 11.65 -5.02 -17.19
CA ALA A 16 10.86 -4.44 -18.25
C ALA A 16 9.91 -3.35 -17.77
N SER A 17 9.61 -2.40 -18.64
CA SER A 17 8.50 -1.46 -18.47
C SER A 17 7.17 -2.04 -18.96
N MET A 18 6.05 -1.43 -18.56
CA MET A 18 4.70 -1.97 -18.80
C MET A 18 4.36 -2.17 -20.29
N ASP A 19 4.86 -1.30 -21.15
CA ASP A 19 4.73 -1.33 -22.60
C ASP A 19 5.55 -2.45 -23.26
N GLU A 20 6.53 -3.00 -22.56
CA GLU A 20 7.36 -4.10 -23.05
C GLU A 20 6.76 -5.48 -22.72
N TYR A 21 5.81 -5.56 -21.78
CA TYR A 21 5.20 -6.83 -21.38
C TYR A 21 4.41 -7.52 -22.49
N SER A 22 3.74 -6.76 -23.37
CA SER A 22 3.05 -7.34 -24.53
C SER A 22 4.02 -7.98 -25.51
N ALA A 23 5.16 -7.33 -25.75
CA ALA A 23 6.22 -7.86 -26.62
C ALA A 23 6.92 -9.08 -25.99
N ILE A 24 7.04 -9.13 -24.66
CA ILE A 24 7.61 -10.28 -23.95
C ILE A 24 6.63 -11.46 -23.97
N SER A 25 5.33 -11.23 -23.80
CA SER A 25 4.27 -12.23 -23.90
C SER A 25 4.20 -12.85 -25.30
N GLU A 26 4.26 -12.03 -26.36
CA GLU A 26 4.34 -12.51 -27.73
C GLU A 26 5.61 -13.34 -27.99
N GLN A 27 6.75 -12.99 -27.37
CA GLN A 27 7.97 -13.79 -27.46
C GLN A 27 7.86 -15.12 -26.71
N LEU A 28 7.17 -15.16 -25.56
CA LEU A 28 6.91 -16.38 -24.79
C LEU A 28 6.01 -17.36 -25.54
N GLU A 29 4.90 -16.88 -26.13
CA GLU A 29 3.98 -17.71 -26.91
C GLU A 29 4.65 -18.35 -28.14
N ASN A 30 5.66 -17.67 -28.72
CA ASN A 30 6.38 -18.13 -29.89
C ASN A 30 7.66 -18.92 -29.57
N ASP A 31 8.06 -19.04 -28.30
CA ASP A 31 9.26 -19.79 -27.91
C ASP A 31 8.97 -21.28 -27.76
N THR A 32 9.26 -22.07 -28.80
CA THR A 32 9.08 -23.54 -28.79
C THR A 32 10.00 -24.30 -27.82
N MET A 33 10.96 -23.61 -27.18
CA MET A 33 11.96 -24.23 -26.30
C MET A 33 11.65 -24.07 -24.80
N ILE A 34 10.60 -23.31 -24.44
CA ILE A 34 10.08 -23.25 -23.07
C ILE A 34 8.96 -24.28 -22.91
N SER A 35 8.85 -24.90 -21.72
CA SER A 35 7.71 -25.79 -21.46
C SER A 35 6.43 -24.98 -21.26
N VAL A 36 5.28 -25.61 -21.53
CA VAL A 36 3.95 -24.97 -21.36
C VAL A 36 3.75 -24.51 -19.91
N ASP A 37 4.14 -25.35 -18.94
CA ASP A 37 4.03 -25.03 -17.51
C ASP A 37 4.90 -23.81 -17.12
N GLU A 38 6.14 -23.74 -17.63
CA GLU A 38 7.04 -22.60 -17.41
C GLU A 38 6.52 -21.31 -18.08
N ALA A 39 5.91 -21.43 -19.26
CA ALA A 39 5.31 -20.30 -19.97
C ALA A 39 4.06 -19.78 -19.23
N GLU A 40 3.19 -20.67 -18.74
CA GLU A 40 2.03 -20.30 -17.93
C GLU A 40 2.43 -19.59 -16.63
N GLU A 41 3.50 -20.06 -15.95
CA GLU A 41 4.02 -19.39 -14.75
C GLU A 41 4.52 -17.96 -15.04
N LEU A 42 5.23 -17.75 -16.15
CA LEU A 42 5.72 -16.44 -16.55
C LEU A 42 4.59 -15.53 -17.05
N GLU A 43 3.59 -16.07 -17.73
CA GLU A 43 2.38 -15.34 -18.12
C GLU A 43 1.56 -14.92 -16.91
N HIS A 44 1.41 -15.78 -15.90
CA HIS A 44 0.82 -15.40 -14.62
C HIS A 44 1.60 -14.29 -13.91
N LEU A 45 2.93 -14.31 -14.02
CA LEU A 45 3.80 -13.26 -13.49
C LEU A 45 3.56 -11.93 -14.23
N ILE A 46 3.53 -11.94 -15.57
CA ILE A 46 3.23 -10.78 -16.41
C ILE A 46 1.84 -10.24 -16.09
N ALA A 47 0.82 -11.10 -16.05
CA ALA A 47 -0.55 -10.73 -15.70
C ALA A 47 -0.65 -10.11 -14.31
N ARG A 48 0.08 -10.64 -13.31
CA ARG A 48 0.15 -10.07 -11.96
C ARG A 48 0.80 -8.68 -11.98
N TYR A 49 1.91 -8.50 -12.70
CA TYR A 49 2.58 -7.20 -12.80
C TYR A 49 1.75 -6.17 -13.59
N MET A 50 1.05 -6.61 -14.64
CA MET A 50 0.10 -5.79 -15.37
C MET A 50 -1.10 -5.42 -14.51
N GLN A 51 -1.69 -6.35 -13.75
CA GLN A 51 -2.81 -6.06 -12.83
C GLN A 51 -2.40 -5.11 -11.70
N ALA A 52 -1.21 -5.30 -11.12
CA ALA A 52 -0.66 -4.41 -10.10
C ALA A 52 -0.43 -2.99 -10.61
N ASN A 53 -0.06 -2.82 -11.89
CA ASN A 53 0.18 -1.51 -12.51
C ASN A 53 -1.03 -0.94 -13.27
N ASN A 54 -2.04 -1.74 -13.62
CA ASN A 54 -3.32 -1.31 -14.22
C ASN A 54 -4.10 -0.39 -13.28
N TYR A 55 -3.81 -0.44 -11.98
CA TYR A 55 -4.32 0.51 -11.00
C TYR A 55 -3.79 1.95 -11.17
N LYS A 56 -2.67 2.14 -11.88
CA LYS A 56 -2.04 3.46 -12.08
C LYS A 56 -2.40 4.14 -13.41
N LEU A 57 -3.00 3.44 -14.36
CA LEU A 57 -3.30 3.98 -15.69
C LEU A 57 -4.76 3.74 -16.08
N GLY A 58 -5.68 4.38 -15.35
CA GLY A 58 -6.98 4.85 -15.87
C GLY A 58 -7.77 3.91 -16.78
N VAL A 59 -7.72 2.58 -16.59
CA VAL A 59 -8.51 1.64 -17.38
C VAL A 59 -9.98 1.93 -17.12
N ARG A 60 -10.71 2.29 -18.17
CA ARG A 60 -12.15 2.56 -18.11
C ARG A 60 -12.89 1.25 -18.38
N ILE A 61 -13.79 0.89 -17.47
CA ILE A 61 -14.70 -0.25 -17.63
C ILE A 61 -15.96 0.25 -18.32
N ILE A 62 -16.42 -0.46 -19.35
CA ILE A 62 -17.71 -0.16 -19.98
C ILE A 62 -18.81 -0.73 -19.08
N ASN A 63 -19.63 0.14 -18.51
CA ASN A 63 -20.77 -0.26 -17.69
C ASN A 63 -21.79 -0.98 -18.58
N SER A 64 -22.09 -2.24 -18.26
CA SER A 64 -22.96 -3.11 -19.08
C SER A 64 -24.41 -2.65 -19.14
N VAL A 65 -24.83 -1.76 -18.24
CA VAL A 65 -26.20 -1.22 -18.16
C VAL A 65 -26.30 0.13 -18.85
N THR A 66 -25.31 1.01 -18.69
CA THR A 66 -25.34 2.37 -19.25
C THR A 66 -24.59 2.49 -20.58
N GLY A 67 -23.74 1.52 -20.91
CA GLY A 67 -22.88 1.52 -22.10
C GLY A 67 -21.74 2.54 -22.04
N ASN A 68 -21.60 3.27 -20.94
CA ASN A 68 -20.61 4.34 -20.81
C ASN A 68 -19.31 3.82 -20.23
N GLU A 69 -18.20 4.42 -20.67
CA GLU A 69 -16.90 4.24 -20.05
C GLU A 69 -16.89 4.88 -18.66
N GLU A 70 -16.76 4.04 -17.63
CA GLU A 70 -16.69 4.43 -16.23
C GLU A 70 -15.34 4.00 -15.64
N LEU A 71 -14.82 4.73 -14.66
CA LEU A 71 -13.69 4.21 -13.89
C LEU A 71 -14.15 2.97 -13.12
N PRO A 72 -13.29 1.94 -12.96
CA PRO A 72 -13.63 0.81 -12.10
C PRO A 72 -14.11 1.35 -10.76
N PRO A 73 -15.19 0.78 -10.19
CA PRO A 73 -15.57 1.15 -8.84
C PRO A 73 -14.33 0.94 -7.98
N LYS A 74 -13.86 2.01 -7.32
CA LYS A 74 -12.88 1.91 -6.24
C LYS A 74 -13.60 1.15 -5.13
N THR A 75 -13.58 -0.18 -5.21
CA THR A 75 -14.30 -0.98 -4.26
C THR A 75 -13.64 -0.74 -2.91
N PHE A 76 -14.48 -0.51 -1.89
CA PHE A 76 -14.13 -0.61 -0.48
C PHE A 76 -13.52 -1.98 -0.08
N VAL A 77 -13.37 -2.90 -1.05
CA VAL A 77 -13.00 -4.32 -0.95
C VAL A 77 -11.86 -4.63 -1.95
N ASP A 78 -11.07 -3.63 -2.36
CA ASP A 78 -9.74 -3.96 -2.88
C ASP A 78 -8.77 -3.94 -1.72
N ASN A 79 -8.13 -5.08 -1.47
CA ASN A 79 -7.16 -5.34 -0.42
C ASN A 79 -5.84 -4.59 -0.65
N PHE A 80 -5.92 -3.28 -0.91
CA PHE A 80 -4.83 -2.41 -1.30
C PHE A 80 -4.05 -2.97 -2.51
N GLY A 81 -4.75 -3.37 -3.58
CA GLY A 81 -4.15 -3.99 -4.77
C GLY A 81 -3.72 -5.44 -4.52
N ASP A 82 -4.56 -6.20 -3.82
CA ASP A 82 -4.30 -7.59 -3.39
C ASP A 82 -3.05 -7.78 -2.50
N THR A 83 -2.57 -6.72 -1.85
CA THR A 83 -1.35 -6.75 -1.01
C THR A 83 -1.63 -7.08 0.46
N ALA A 84 -2.89 -7.07 0.87
CA ALA A 84 -3.31 -7.33 2.23
C ALA A 84 -4.35 -8.47 2.34
N ASP A 85 -4.42 -9.09 3.51
CA ASP A 85 -5.52 -9.97 3.91
C ASP A 85 -6.41 -9.21 4.90
N TYR A 86 -7.70 -9.10 4.60
CA TYR A 86 -8.67 -8.53 5.54
C TYR A 86 -8.94 -9.50 6.70
N LEU A 87 -8.76 -9.03 7.93
CA LEU A 87 -8.88 -9.84 9.14
C LEU A 87 -10.21 -9.63 9.87
N GLY A 88 -10.99 -8.62 9.52
CA GLY A 88 -12.25 -8.27 10.18
C GLY A 88 -12.23 -6.87 10.80
N GLU A 89 -13.18 -6.62 11.69
CA GLU A 89 -13.32 -5.34 12.40
C GLU A 89 -12.99 -5.49 13.89
N GLU A 90 -12.32 -4.50 14.46
CA GLU A 90 -12.01 -4.42 15.89
C GLU A 90 -12.45 -3.07 16.46
N GLU A 91 -13.12 -3.09 17.60
CA GLU A 91 -13.51 -1.86 18.30
C GLU A 91 -12.47 -1.50 19.37
N GLN A 92 -11.83 -0.34 19.22
CA GLN A 92 -10.87 0.20 20.18
C GLN A 92 -10.96 1.72 20.24
N TYR A 93 -10.84 2.29 21.44
CA TYR A 93 -10.93 3.74 21.68
C TYR A 93 -12.24 4.38 21.19
N GLY A 94 -13.33 3.61 21.18
CA GLY A 94 -14.63 4.03 20.64
C GLY A 94 -14.66 4.15 19.11
N ILE A 95 -13.74 3.48 18.41
CA ILE A 95 -13.63 3.47 16.95
C ILE A 95 -13.68 2.03 16.47
N THR A 96 -14.50 1.77 15.45
CA THR A 96 -14.46 0.53 14.69
C THR A 96 -13.36 0.62 13.63
N TRP A 97 -12.37 -0.25 13.75
CA TRP A 97 -11.23 -0.35 12.87
C TRP A 97 -11.38 -1.53 11.94
N LYS A 98 -11.16 -1.32 10.65
CA LYS A 98 -10.93 -2.42 9.71
C LYS A 98 -9.48 -2.88 9.87
N THR A 99 -9.29 -4.17 10.07
CA THR A 99 -7.98 -4.75 10.33
C THR A 99 -7.46 -5.53 9.15
N TYR A 100 -6.18 -5.36 8.85
CA TYR A 100 -5.53 -5.98 7.71
C TYR A 100 -4.16 -6.53 8.10
N ALA A 101 -3.70 -7.59 7.43
CA ALA A 101 -2.35 -8.11 7.53
C ALA A 101 -1.64 -8.10 6.17
N PRO A 102 -0.30 -8.04 6.14
CA PRO A 102 0.44 -8.22 4.91
C PRO A 102 0.27 -9.65 4.39
N LYS A 103 0.10 -9.82 3.08
CA LYS A 103 0.20 -11.14 2.45
C LYS A 103 1.62 -11.71 2.58
N ARG A 104 1.78 -13.02 2.32
CA ARG A 104 3.06 -13.74 2.34
C ARG A 104 4.19 -13.11 1.48
N GLY A 105 3.89 -12.20 0.54
CA GLY A 105 4.91 -11.45 -0.21
C GLY A 105 5.56 -10.27 0.55
N PHE A 106 4.95 -9.80 1.65
CA PHE A 106 5.34 -8.59 2.39
C PHE A 106 5.93 -8.91 3.79
N ILE A 107 6.46 -10.13 3.97
CA ILE A 107 6.90 -10.69 5.27
C ILE A 107 7.95 -9.82 5.99
N MET A 108 8.70 -8.98 5.28
CA MET A 108 9.77 -8.14 5.87
C MET A 108 9.29 -6.83 6.50
N SER A 109 7.99 -6.54 6.53
CA SER A 109 7.48 -5.34 7.18
C SER A 109 7.58 -5.43 8.72
N PRO A 110 8.06 -4.38 9.41
CA PRO A 110 8.00 -4.31 10.87
C PRO A 110 6.55 -4.27 11.40
N VAL A 111 5.60 -3.90 10.54
CA VAL A 111 4.17 -3.84 10.86
C VAL A 111 3.48 -5.10 10.36
N LYS A 112 2.98 -5.92 11.30
CA LYS A 112 2.25 -7.18 11.03
C LYS A 112 0.74 -7.00 10.91
N LYS A 113 0.21 -5.87 11.37
CA LYS A 113 -1.21 -5.57 11.39
C LYS A 113 -1.44 -4.08 11.17
N TRP A 114 -2.39 -3.76 10.30
CA TRP A 114 -2.78 -2.40 9.97
C TRP A 114 -4.23 -2.16 10.39
N TYR A 115 -4.43 -1.03 11.05
CA TYR A 115 -5.73 -0.58 11.56
C TYR A 115 -6.17 0.61 10.72
N TYR A 116 -7.24 0.43 9.97
CA TYR A 116 -7.76 1.45 9.07
C TYR A 116 -9.15 1.92 9.50
N ASN A 117 -9.31 3.23 9.54
CA ASN A 117 -10.60 3.88 9.66
C ASN A 117 -10.60 5.08 8.71
N GLU A 118 -11.52 5.10 7.76
CA GLU A 118 -11.56 6.13 6.70
C GLU A 118 -11.66 7.55 7.27
N ARG A 119 -12.54 7.75 8.27
CA ARG A 119 -12.73 9.07 8.88
C ARG A 119 -11.45 9.56 9.55
N ILE A 120 -10.78 8.68 10.32
CA ILE A 120 -9.51 9.03 10.97
C ILE A 120 -8.43 9.30 9.92
N SER A 121 -8.32 8.46 8.89
CA SER A 121 -7.39 8.64 7.78
C SER A 121 -7.56 10.02 7.11
N GLN A 122 -8.79 10.40 6.77
CA GLN A 122 -9.09 11.70 6.16
C GLN A 122 -8.68 12.88 7.06
N ILE A 123 -8.96 12.80 8.37
CA ILE A 123 -8.55 13.83 9.33
C ILE A 123 -7.03 13.94 9.37
N LEU A 124 -6.33 12.82 9.49
CA LEU A 124 -4.87 12.77 9.58
C LEU A 124 -4.20 13.25 8.29
N SER A 125 -4.68 12.81 7.12
CA SER A 125 -4.18 13.25 5.82
C SER A 125 -4.30 14.76 5.67
N LYS A 126 -5.44 15.35 6.08
CA LYS A 126 -5.61 16.81 6.04
C LYS A 126 -4.70 17.54 7.05
N ALA A 127 -4.59 17.03 8.26
CA ALA A 127 -3.83 17.68 9.34
C ALA A 127 -2.31 17.60 9.14
N LEU A 128 -1.82 16.55 8.46
CA LEU A 128 -0.40 16.20 8.44
C LEU A 128 0.21 16.21 7.02
N ILE A 129 -0.51 16.64 5.98
CA ILE A 129 -0.03 16.60 4.59
C ILE A 129 1.34 17.27 4.39
N ASP A 130 1.60 18.39 5.09
CA ASP A 130 2.83 19.17 4.96
C ASP A 130 4.06 18.49 5.57
N VAL A 131 3.83 17.47 6.39
CA VAL A 131 4.88 16.72 7.11
C VAL A 131 5.02 15.29 6.64
N ILE A 132 4.06 14.79 5.87
CA ILE A 132 4.15 13.49 5.22
C ILE A 132 5.31 13.46 4.20
N PRO A 133 6.17 12.42 4.22
CA PRO A 133 7.22 12.23 3.22
C PRO A 133 6.66 12.27 1.80
N GLY A 134 7.27 13.10 0.95
CA GLY A 134 6.81 13.27 -0.44
C GLY A 134 5.41 13.87 -0.59
N ARG A 135 4.78 14.35 0.50
CA ARG A 135 3.39 14.84 0.53
C ARG A 135 2.41 13.84 -0.10
N PHE A 136 2.65 12.57 0.14
CA PHE A 136 1.83 11.48 -0.39
C PHE A 136 0.42 11.56 0.21
N ILE A 137 -0.57 11.96 -0.61
CA ILE A 137 -1.93 12.29 -0.15
C ILE A 137 -2.63 11.09 0.51
N SER A 138 -2.36 9.88 0.02
CA SER A 138 -2.99 8.64 0.49
C SER A 138 -2.15 7.91 1.55
N TYR A 139 -1.30 8.64 2.28
CA TYR A 139 -0.38 8.06 3.25
C TYR A 139 -1.06 7.23 4.35
N PHE A 140 -2.17 7.73 4.91
CA PHE A 140 -2.94 7.02 5.93
C PHE A 140 -3.97 6.03 5.34
N ASP A 141 -4.20 6.10 4.02
CA ASP A 141 -5.01 5.11 3.30
C ASP A 141 -4.18 3.92 2.82
N THR A 142 -2.85 3.99 2.88
CA THR A 142 -1.96 2.98 2.35
C THR A 142 -1.26 2.22 3.48
N PRO A 143 -1.28 0.87 3.50
CA PRO A 143 -0.59 0.11 4.51
C PRO A 143 0.93 0.38 4.51
N PRO A 144 1.59 0.39 5.69
CA PRO A 144 3.01 0.71 5.81
C PRO A 144 3.93 -0.18 4.96
N TRP A 145 3.58 -1.45 4.79
CA TRP A 145 4.36 -2.41 3.98
C TRP A 145 4.30 -2.16 2.48
N VAL A 146 3.38 -1.32 2.01
CA VAL A 146 3.26 -0.92 0.60
C VAL A 146 4.08 0.35 0.33
N LEU A 147 4.41 1.14 1.36
CA LEU A 147 5.22 2.35 1.22
C LEU A 147 6.66 2.01 0.82
N GLY A 148 7.20 2.71 -0.18
CA GLY A 148 8.55 2.52 -0.69
C GLY A 148 8.69 1.41 -1.73
N THR A 149 7.60 0.71 -2.03
CA THR A 149 7.54 -0.27 -3.13
C THR A 149 7.22 0.43 -4.47
N VAL A 150 7.17 -0.33 -5.56
CA VAL A 150 6.68 0.16 -6.86
C VAL A 150 5.28 0.79 -6.80
N MET A 151 4.47 0.44 -5.80
CA MET A 151 3.14 1.02 -5.59
C MET A 151 3.23 2.45 -5.04
N ALA A 152 4.15 2.73 -4.13
CA ALA A 152 4.39 4.04 -3.53
C ALA A 152 5.90 4.37 -3.49
N PRO A 153 6.53 4.58 -4.66
CA PRO A 153 7.98 4.69 -4.77
C PRO A 153 8.49 5.98 -4.14
N GLY A 154 9.63 5.91 -3.44
CA GLY A 154 10.23 7.07 -2.76
C GLY A 154 9.53 7.48 -1.45
N SER A 155 8.43 6.84 -1.08
CA SER A 155 7.79 7.01 0.22
C SER A 155 8.45 6.10 1.25
N ARG A 156 8.60 6.60 2.48
CA ARG A 156 8.99 5.77 3.62
C ARG A 156 7.95 5.90 4.72
N TYR A 157 7.75 4.82 5.46
CA TYR A 157 6.90 4.87 6.64
C TYR A 157 7.59 5.67 7.76
N LEU A 158 6.89 6.70 8.23
CA LEU A 158 7.08 7.39 9.50
C LEU A 158 5.90 7.09 10.42
N ALA A 159 6.19 6.88 11.69
CA ALA A 159 5.15 6.62 12.68
C ALA A 159 4.23 7.85 12.81
N LEU A 160 2.94 7.62 13.09
CA LEU A 160 1.98 8.70 13.29
C LEU A 160 2.43 9.67 14.40
N SER A 161 3.04 9.15 15.45
CA SER A 161 3.54 9.97 16.55
C SER A 161 4.67 10.91 16.11
N GLU A 162 5.58 10.45 15.27
CA GLU A 162 6.65 11.27 14.68
C GLU A 162 6.09 12.35 13.74
N LEU A 163 5.09 12.00 12.91
CA LEU A 163 4.44 12.96 12.02
C LEU A 163 3.73 14.06 12.82
N VAL A 164 3.05 13.73 13.90
CA VAL A 164 2.36 14.72 14.75
C VAL A 164 3.38 15.63 15.44
N GLU A 165 4.44 15.09 16.02
CA GLU A 165 5.50 15.90 16.64
C GLU A 165 6.17 16.82 15.61
N LEU A 166 6.41 16.33 14.38
CA LEU A 166 6.99 17.12 13.30
C LEU A 166 6.05 18.24 12.82
N ALA A 167 4.74 17.99 12.80
CA ALA A 167 3.72 19.00 12.49
C ALA A 167 3.65 20.08 13.57
N ILE A 168 3.75 19.70 14.84
CA ILE A 168 3.81 20.65 15.96
C ILE A 168 5.08 21.49 15.90
N ALA A 169 6.23 20.84 15.69
CA ALA A 169 7.52 21.52 15.58
C ALA A 169 7.58 22.51 14.40
N ARG A 170 6.88 22.22 13.30
CA ARG A 170 6.77 23.11 12.12
C ARG A 170 5.65 24.15 12.22
N GLY A 171 4.82 24.08 13.26
CA GLY A 171 3.68 24.97 13.45
C GLY A 171 2.50 24.72 12.52
N SER A 172 2.46 23.60 11.78
CA SER A 172 1.29 23.22 10.97
C SER A 172 0.17 22.63 11.83
N LEU A 173 0.50 22.16 13.04
CA LEU A 173 -0.45 21.73 14.06
C LEU A 173 -0.13 22.46 15.38
N ALA A 174 -1.15 22.96 16.10
CA ALA A 174 -0.90 23.74 17.31
C ALA A 174 -0.35 22.88 18.47
N ASN A 175 -0.95 21.72 18.69
CA ASN A 175 -0.58 20.73 19.69
C ASN A 175 -1.36 19.42 19.45
N TRP A 176 -1.16 18.43 20.31
CA TRP A 176 -1.90 17.16 20.28
C TRP A 176 -3.43 17.32 20.42
N ASP A 177 -3.91 18.30 21.19
CA ASP A 177 -5.34 18.52 21.40
C ASP A 177 -6.05 19.04 20.13
N ALA A 178 -5.30 19.63 19.19
CA ALA A 178 -5.84 20.02 17.90
C ALA A 178 -6.43 18.81 17.13
N LEU A 179 -5.84 17.62 17.26
CA LEU A 179 -6.39 16.40 16.66
C LEU A 179 -7.73 16.00 17.29
N ILE A 180 -7.88 16.23 18.60
CA ILE A 180 -9.14 16.00 19.32
C ILE A 180 -10.22 16.94 18.81
N MET A 181 -9.87 18.22 18.65
CA MET A 181 -10.79 19.23 18.09
C MET A 181 -11.19 18.91 16.63
N MET A 182 -10.32 18.25 15.87
CA MET A 182 -10.63 17.77 14.52
C MET A 182 -11.49 16.50 14.49
N GLY A 183 -11.79 15.91 15.65
CA GLY A 183 -12.72 14.79 15.80
C GLY A 183 -12.06 13.43 16.00
N ILE A 184 -10.75 13.38 16.32
CA ILE A 184 -10.09 12.14 16.73
C ILE A 184 -10.37 11.89 18.23
N PRO A 185 -10.84 10.69 18.63
CA PRO A 185 -11.11 10.39 20.05
C PRO A 185 -9.90 10.61 20.96
N ALA A 186 -10.14 11.27 22.10
CA ALA A 186 -9.09 11.67 23.05
C ALA A 186 -8.25 10.49 23.56
N ASP A 187 -8.89 9.33 23.78
CA ASP A 187 -8.19 8.13 24.25
C ASP A 187 -7.23 7.57 23.20
N TYR A 188 -7.60 7.67 21.92
CA TYR A 188 -6.70 7.29 20.82
C TYR A 188 -5.53 8.27 20.69
N VAL A 189 -5.79 9.58 20.80
CA VAL A 189 -4.72 10.61 20.80
C VAL A 189 -3.75 10.39 21.96
N LYS A 190 -4.26 10.10 23.16
CA LYS A 190 -3.42 9.73 24.32
C LYS A 190 -2.58 8.49 24.06
N ALA A 191 -3.16 7.45 23.46
CA ALA A 191 -2.45 6.21 23.13
C ALA A 191 -1.31 6.45 22.13
N ILE A 192 -1.54 7.23 21.07
CA ILE A 192 -0.49 7.59 20.10
C ILE A 192 0.63 8.35 20.80
N LYS A 193 0.27 9.34 21.62
CA LYS A 193 1.21 10.15 22.38
C LYS A 193 2.05 9.28 23.34
N SER A 194 1.43 8.34 24.05
CA SER A 194 2.13 7.46 25.00
C SER A 194 3.02 6.43 24.31
N THR A 195 2.71 6.03 23.07
CA THR A 195 3.54 5.12 22.27
C THR A 195 4.92 5.75 21.96
N ASN A 196 5.04 7.08 22.02
CA ASN A 196 6.31 7.81 21.92
C ASN A 196 7.03 8.05 23.25
N VAL A 197 6.40 7.77 24.40
CA VAL A 197 7.02 7.93 25.74
C VAL A 197 7.72 6.63 26.11
N GLY A 198 8.70 6.20 25.30
CA GLY A 198 9.32 4.90 25.53
C GLY A 198 10.12 4.29 24.39
N PHE A 199 10.93 5.05 23.65
CA PHE A 199 12.27 4.52 23.38
C PHE A 199 13.07 4.68 24.68
N GLN A 200 12.73 3.85 25.69
CA GLN A 200 13.75 3.48 26.65
C GLN A 200 14.84 2.81 25.81
N LYS A 201 15.92 3.55 25.63
CA LYS A 201 17.23 3.03 25.28
C LYS A 201 17.39 1.79 26.14
N ASP A 202 17.38 0.61 25.52
CA ASP A 202 17.80 -0.61 26.21
C ASP A 202 19.21 -0.33 26.71
N SER A 203 19.23 -0.02 28.00
CA SER A 203 20.39 0.20 28.80
C SER A 203 20.53 -1.13 29.51
N SER A 204 21.65 -1.82 29.28
CA SER A 204 22.10 -3.04 29.97
C SER A 204 21.37 -4.31 29.47
N ASN A 205 22.02 -5.46 29.27
CA ASN A 205 23.37 -5.95 29.54
C ASN A 205 23.65 -7.12 28.59
#